data_AF-T0ZY47-F1
#
_entry.id   AF-T0ZY47-F1
#
_cell.length_a   1.000
_cell.length_b   1.000
_cell.length_c   1.000
_cell.angle_alpha   90.00
_cell.angle_beta   90.00
_cell.angle_gamma   90.00
#
_symmetry.space_group_name_H-M   'P 1'
#
loop_
_entity.id
_entity.type
_entity.pdbx_description
1 polymer ?
#
loop_
_entity_poly.entity_id
_entity_poly.type
_entity_poly.pdbx_seq_one_letter_code
_entity_poly.pdbx_strand_id
1 'polypeptide(L)'
;MVKGVEPGGWAFEFENDYYPDVDDTAVILMDFAKWTNGFKGYEDVVRRAARWVLAMQCTDGGWASFDKDNDLLFLNNIPFADHGALLDPSTADLTGRVLEFLGLYGYRPDFPPVARALDYLRREQEADGSWYGRWGVNYIYGTWSVISA
;
A
#
# COMPACT_ATOMS: atom_id res chain seq x y z
N MET A 1 -1.93 13.71 -1.73
CA MET A 1 -1.49 13.94 -0.33
C MET A 1 -2.65 14.07 0.65
N VAL A 2 -2.60 13.33 1.76
CA VAL A 2 -3.61 13.39 2.83
C VAL A 2 -3.35 14.58 3.75
N LYS A 3 -4.33 15.47 3.92
CA LYS A 3 -4.21 16.67 4.77
C LYS A 3 -4.19 16.30 6.25
N GLY A 4 -3.38 17.01 7.03
CA GLY A 4 -3.36 16.86 8.50
C GLY A 4 -2.64 15.61 9.00
N VAL A 5 -1.86 14.97 8.15
CA VAL A 5 -1.03 13.80 8.49
C VAL A 5 0.42 14.25 8.54
N GLU A 6 1.14 13.84 9.58
CA GLU A 6 2.58 14.10 9.67
C GLU A 6 3.32 13.26 8.60
N PRO A 7 4.28 13.85 7.85
CA PRO A 7 5.08 13.08 6.89
C PRO A 7 5.85 11.94 7.57
N GLY A 8 5.82 10.76 6.96
CA GLY A 8 6.52 9.59 7.50
C GLY A 8 6.83 8.49 6.50
N GLY A 9 6.58 8.72 5.22
CA GLY A 9 6.90 7.74 4.17
C GLY A 9 8.37 7.80 3.74
N TRP A 10 8.82 6.73 3.11
CA TRP A 10 10.08 6.65 2.37
C TRP A 10 9.78 6.54 0.88
N ALA A 11 10.73 7.01 0.07
CA ALA A 11 10.70 6.86 -1.37
C ALA A 11 11.62 5.71 -1.80
N PHE A 12 11.34 5.18 -2.99
CA PHE A 12 12.19 4.20 -3.67
C PHE A 12 13.64 4.70 -3.89
N GLU A 13 13.82 5.95 -4.32
CA GLU A 13 15.15 6.52 -4.62
C GLU A 13 15.84 7.15 -3.41
N PHE A 14 17.15 7.38 -3.53
CA PHE A 14 17.96 8.01 -2.47
C PHE A 14 17.55 9.45 -2.12
N GLU A 15 17.12 10.24 -3.10
CA GLU A 15 16.83 11.67 -2.94
C GLU A 15 15.49 12.01 -3.61
N ASN A 16 14.39 11.62 -2.97
CA ASN A 16 13.04 11.83 -3.50
C ASN A 16 12.00 12.12 -2.40
N ASP A 17 12.37 12.99 -1.45
CA ASP A 17 11.59 13.30 -0.23
C ASP A 17 10.13 13.76 -0.49
N TYR A 18 9.82 14.22 -1.69
CA TYR A 18 8.49 14.73 -2.06
C TYR A 18 7.55 13.66 -2.59
N TYR A 19 8.07 12.50 -3.01
CA TYR A 19 7.29 11.40 -3.57
C TYR A 19 7.57 10.09 -2.84
N PRO A 20 7.36 10.03 -1.51
CA PRO A 20 7.38 8.75 -0.81
C PRO A 20 6.21 7.88 -1.27
N ASP A 21 6.43 6.58 -1.32
CA ASP A 21 5.42 5.59 -1.71
C ASP A 21 5.07 4.65 -0.55
N VAL A 22 3.89 4.08 -0.65
CA VAL A 22 3.28 3.24 0.39
C VAL A 22 3.99 1.89 0.49
N ASP A 23 4.42 1.30 -0.62
CA ASP A 23 5.02 -0.02 -0.62
C ASP A 23 6.44 -0.06 -0.06
N ASP A 24 7.32 0.88 -0.41
CA ASP A 24 8.65 0.98 0.21
C ASP A 24 8.53 1.31 1.70
N THR A 25 7.63 2.22 2.05
CA THR A 25 7.34 2.54 3.46
C THR A 25 6.89 1.29 4.23
N ALA A 26 6.00 0.47 3.65
CA ALA A 26 5.54 -0.77 4.27
C ALA A 26 6.68 -1.79 4.41
N VAL A 27 7.52 -1.98 3.39
CA VAL A 27 8.66 -2.92 3.44
C VAL A 27 9.68 -2.49 4.50
N ILE A 28 9.99 -1.20 4.58
CA ILE A 28 10.91 -0.68 5.61
C ILE A 28 10.33 -0.93 7.01
N LEU A 29 9.04 -0.70 7.21
CA LEU A 29 8.36 -1.04 8.48
C LEU A 29 8.43 -2.55 8.77
N MET A 30 8.27 -3.41 7.77
CA MET A 30 8.43 -4.86 7.94
C MET A 30 9.86 -5.24 8.36
N ASP A 31 10.88 -4.55 7.83
CA ASP A 31 12.27 -4.75 8.24
C ASP A 31 12.49 -4.35 9.71
N PHE A 32 11.95 -3.20 10.12
CA PHE A 32 11.93 -2.78 11.53
C PHE A 32 11.29 -3.83 12.45
N ALA A 33 10.23 -4.51 12.02
CA ALA A 33 9.56 -5.56 12.79
C ALA A 33 10.39 -6.86 12.91
N LYS A 34 11.15 -7.21 11.86
CA LYS A 34 11.89 -8.49 11.78
C LYS A 34 13.27 -8.43 12.44
N TRP A 35 13.83 -7.25 12.69
CA TRP A 35 15.18 -7.14 13.22
C TRP A 35 15.27 -7.47 14.73
N THR A 36 15.86 -8.63 15.02
CA THR A 36 15.94 -9.30 16.34
C THR A 36 16.73 -8.58 17.44
N ASN A 37 17.48 -7.52 17.14
CA ASN A 37 18.26 -6.76 18.14
C ASN A 37 17.69 -5.38 18.49
N GLY A 38 16.53 -5.03 17.91
CA GLY A 38 15.75 -3.86 18.29
C GLY A 38 16.36 -2.54 17.84
N PHE A 39 15.62 -1.81 17.02
CA PHE A 39 15.85 -0.39 16.80
C PHE A 39 15.36 0.44 17.99
N LYS A 40 15.97 0.21 19.17
CA LYS A 40 15.71 1.06 20.34
C LYS A 40 16.03 2.50 19.96
N GLY A 41 15.05 3.39 20.12
CA GLY A 41 15.15 4.81 19.77
C GLY A 41 14.49 5.21 18.45
N TYR A 42 13.90 4.28 17.69
CA TYR A 42 13.18 4.57 16.45
C TYR A 42 11.66 4.34 16.57
N GLU A 43 11.14 4.11 17.78
CA GLU A 43 9.73 3.84 18.03
C GLU A 43 8.83 4.97 17.50
N ASP A 44 9.28 6.22 17.62
CA ASP A 44 8.56 7.39 17.11
C ASP A 44 8.57 7.46 15.59
N VAL A 45 9.68 7.06 14.94
CA VAL A 45 9.80 6.99 13.48
C VAL A 45 8.86 5.93 12.93
N VAL A 46 8.89 4.73 13.50
CA VAL A 46 8.02 3.61 13.14
C VAL A 46 6.55 3.99 13.34
N ARG A 47 6.20 4.59 14.48
CA ARG A 47 4.82 5.02 14.76
C ARG A 47 4.35 6.07 13.75
N ARG A 48 5.20 7.04 13.40
CA ARG A 48 4.88 8.08 12.44
C ARG A 48 4.66 7.50 11.04
N ALA A 49 5.56 6.65 10.57
CA ALA A 49 5.45 5.99 9.28
C ALA A 49 4.21 5.09 9.19
N ALA A 50 3.94 4.28 10.22
CA ALA A 50 2.74 3.45 10.28
C ALA A 50 1.45 4.31 10.22
N ARG A 51 1.42 5.45 10.92
CA ARG A 51 0.29 6.39 10.86
C ARG A 51 0.15 7.02 9.48
N TRP A 52 1.25 7.31 8.81
CA TRP A 52 1.25 7.84 7.44
C TRP A 52 0.65 6.80 6.49
N VAL A 53 1.14 5.55 6.49
CA VAL A 53 0.58 4.44 5.67
C VAL A 53 -0.91 4.27 5.94
N LEU A 54 -1.34 4.20 7.20
CA LEU A 54 -2.76 4.05 7.54
C LEU A 54 -3.63 5.20 7.02
N ALA A 55 -3.11 6.42 7.00
CA ALA A 55 -3.85 7.56 6.50
C ALA A 55 -4.00 7.56 4.96
N MET A 56 -3.05 6.94 4.26
CA MET A 56 -3.05 6.77 2.80
C MET A 56 -4.09 5.76 2.31
N GLN A 57 -4.77 5.03 3.20
CA GLN A 57 -5.80 4.06 2.79
C GLN A 57 -6.93 4.77 2.02
N CYS A 58 -7.23 4.27 0.84
CA CYS A 58 -8.29 4.76 -0.02
C CYS A 58 -9.69 4.43 0.57
N THR A 59 -10.68 5.14 0.07
CA THR A 59 -12.09 4.99 0.47
C THR A 59 -12.67 3.63 0.09
N ASP A 60 -12.16 2.99 -0.97
CA ASP A 60 -12.49 1.63 -1.38
C ASP A 60 -11.93 0.55 -0.43
N GLY A 61 -11.00 0.91 0.46
CA GLY A 61 -10.36 0.01 1.42
C GLY A 61 -8.97 -0.48 1.01
N GLY A 62 -8.53 -0.24 -0.21
CA GLY A 62 -7.18 -0.57 -0.68
C GLY A 62 -6.17 0.54 -0.44
N TRP A 63 -4.96 0.33 -0.97
CA TRP A 63 -3.90 1.32 -1.06
C TRP A 63 -3.37 1.43 -2.49
N ALA A 64 -3.05 2.66 -2.87
CA ALA A 64 -2.30 3.01 -4.06
C ALA A 64 -0.82 3.27 -3.71
N SER A 65 0.02 3.56 -4.70
CA SER A 65 1.47 3.75 -4.47
C SER A 65 1.77 5.07 -3.78
N PHE A 66 1.23 6.18 -4.26
CA PHE A 66 1.63 7.53 -3.86
C PHE A 66 0.48 8.36 -3.31
N ASP A 67 -0.73 8.20 -3.84
CA ASP A 67 -1.84 9.10 -3.57
C ASP A 67 -3.14 8.38 -3.18
N LYS A 68 -3.72 8.84 -2.08
CA LYS A 68 -5.05 8.43 -1.66
C LYS A 68 -6.12 8.94 -2.63
N ASP A 69 -7.02 8.04 -3.02
CA ASP A 69 -8.22 8.31 -3.84
C ASP A 69 -7.87 9.01 -5.17
N ASN A 70 -6.74 8.66 -5.78
CA ASN A 70 -6.36 9.10 -7.13
C ASN A 70 -6.95 8.17 -8.20
N ASP A 71 -8.29 8.11 -8.26
CA ASP A 71 -9.02 7.03 -8.94
C ASP A 71 -10.05 7.53 -9.96
N LEU A 72 -9.90 8.77 -10.46
CA LEU A 72 -10.76 9.36 -11.48
C LEU A 72 -10.52 8.76 -12.88
N LEU A 73 -10.64 7.43 -13.01
CA LEU A 73 -10.20 6.61 -14.15
C LEU A 73 -10.71 7.09 -15.51
N PHE A 74 -11.81 7.84 -15.55
CA PHE A 74 -12.30 8.44 -16.78
C PHE A 74 -11.30 9.43 -17.42
N LEU A 75 -10.35 9.99 -16.65
CA LEU A 75 -9.28 10.85 -17.15
C LEU A 75 -8.28 10.09 -18.04
N ASN A 76 -8.26 8.76 -18.01
CA ASN A 76 -7.51 7.96 -18.98
C ASN A 76 -8.12 7.99 -20.40
N ASN A 77 -9.29 8.61 -20.61
CA ASN A 77 -9.96 8.67 -21.91
C ASN A 77 -9.66 9.95 -22.72
N ILE A 78 -8.68 10.76 -22.30
CA ILE A 78 -8.24 11.94 -23.05
C ILE A 78 -7.11 11.56 -24.03
N PRO A 79 -6.93 12.28 -25.15
CA PRO A 79 -5.91 11.95 -26.15
C PRO A 79 -4.47 11.89 -25.62
N PHE A 80 -4.19 12.57 -24.51
CA PHE A 80 -2.88 12.57 -23.86
C PHE A 80 -2.58 11.29 -23.06
N ALA A 81 -3.60 10.55 -22.62
CA ALA A 81 -3.46 9.43 -21.70
C ALA A 81 -3.40 8.07 -22.41
N ASP A 82 -2.62 7.97 -23.49
CA ASP A 82 -2.52 6.78 -24.34
C ASP A 82 -1.91 5.54 -23.64
N HIS A 83 -1.16 5.74 -22.55
CA HIS A 83 -0.60 4.67 -21.74
C HIS A 83 -1.59 4.08 -20.70
N GLY A 84 -2.71 4.75 -20.42
CA GLY A 84 -3.75 4.25 -19.49
C GLY A 84 -3.36 4.21 -18.01
N ALA A 85 -2.25 4.84 -17.62
CA ALA A 85 -1.70 4.85 -16.26
C ALA A 85 -1.48 6.28 -15.74
N LEU A 86 -2.37 7.21 -16.08
CA LEU A 86 -2.26 8.61 -15.65
C LEU A 86 -2.53 8.79 -14.15
N LEU A 87 -3.16 7.79 -13.54
CA LEU A 87 -3.70 7.83 -12.18
C LEU A 87 -3.14 6.69 -11.34
N ASP A 88 -3.33 6.81 -10.05
CA ASP A 88 -2.82 5.92 -9.01
C ASP A 88 -3.99 5.35 -8.18
N PRO A 89 -4.80 4.44 -8.75
CA PRO A 89 -5.86 3.77 -8.01
C PRO A 89 -5.26 2.72 -7.05
N SER A 90 -6.08 2.27 -6.10
CA SER A 90 -5.72 1.12 -5.26
C SER A 90 -5.37 -0.12 -6.11
N THR A 91 -4.45 -0.96 -5.61
CA THR A 91 -4.10 -2.23 -6.26
C THR A 91 -4.02 -3.39 -5.27
N ALA A 92 -4.25 -4.60 -5.76
CA ALA A 92 -4.27 -5.81 -4.93
C ALA A 92 -2.89 -6.14 -4.33
N ASP A 93 -1.82 -5.99 -5.12
CA ASP A 93 -0.44 -6.24 -4.69
C ASP A 93 0.01 -5.29 -3.56
N LEU A 94 -0.29 -4.00 -3.66
CA LEU A 94 0.03 -3.03 -2.61
C LEU A 94 -0.83 -3.23 -1.36
N THR A 95 -2.12 -3.48 -1.55
CA THR A 95 -3.01 -3.75 -0.41
C THR A 95 -2.58 -5.00 0.36
N GLY A 96 -2.16 -6.06 -0.35
CA GLY A 96 -1.55 -7.25 0.27
C GLY A 96 -0.27 -6.90 1.05
N ARG A 97 0.62 -6.10 0.47
CA ARG A 97 1.86 -5.66 1.15
C ARG A 97 1.61 -4.88 2.43
N VAL A 98 0.65 -3.96 2.41
CA VAL A 98 0.26 -3.21 3.62
C VAL A 98 -0.36 -4.15 4.66
N LEU A 99 -1.12 -5.16 4.25
CA LEU A 99 -1.66 -6.17 5.16
C LEU A 99 -0.55 -7.02 5.81
N GLU A 100 0.47 -7.44 5.07
CA GLU A 100 1.62 -8.17 5.63
C GLU A 100 2.33 -7.32 6.69
N PHE A 101 2.60 -6.04 6.37
CA PHE A 101 3.10 -5.07 7.34
C PHE A 101 2.21 -5.02 8.60
N LEU A 102 0.91 -4.79 8.45
CA LEU A 102 -0.01 -4.69 9.59
C LEU A 102 -0.04 -5.99 10.41
N GLY A 103 0.03 -7.15 9.77
CA GLY A 103 0.09 -8.46 10.41
C GLY A 103 1.33 -8.63 11.28
N LEU A 104 2.51 -8.21 10.81
CA LEU A 104 3.76 -8.26 11.59
C LEU A 104 3.73 -7.39 12.84
N TYR A 105 2.97 -6.29 12.82
CA TYR A 105 2.74 -5.43 13.98
C TYR A 105 1.56 -5.86 14.86
N GLY A 106 0.94 -7.01 14.54
CA GLY A 106 -0.10 -7.63 15.37
C GLY A 106 -1.51 -7.06 15.18
N TYR A 107 -1.74 -6.24 14.16
CA TYR A 107 -3.09 -5.81 13.78
C TYR A 107 -3.86 -7.01 13.23
N ARG A 108 -5.15 -7.10 13.59
CA ARG A 108 -6.02 -8.25 13.31
C ARG A 108 -7.25 -7.81 12.52
N PRO A 109 -8.05 -8.76 11.98
CA PRO A 109 -9.24 -8.42 11.19
C PRO A 109 -10.33 -7.60 11.89
N ASP A 110 -10.30 -7.47 13.22
CA ASP A 110 -11.16 -6.57 13.99
C ASP A 110 -10.70 -5.10 13.93
N PHE A 111 -9.49 -4.83 13.44
CA PHE A 111 -9.01 -3.49 13.15
C PHE A 111 -9.63 -2.97 11.83
N PRO A 112 -10.39 -1.86 11.83
CA PRO A 112 -11.17 -1.45 10.66
C PRO A 112 -10.37 -1.26 9.36
N PRO A 113 -9.13 -0.71 9.35
CA PRO A 113 -8.30 -0.68 8.15
C PRO A 113 -8.04 -2.05 7.54
N VAL A 114 -7.74 -3.07 8.36
CA VAL A 114 -7.51 -4.45 7.91
C VAL A 114 -8.80 -5.05 7.36
N ALA A 115 -9.92 -4.88 8.07
CA ALA A 115 -11.22 -5.37 7.61
C ALA A 115 -11.58 -4.85 6.21
N ARG A 116 -11.44 -3.53 5.98
CA ARG A 116 -11.73 -2.92 4.67
C ARG A 116 -10.78 -3.39 3.57
N ALA A 117 -9.51 -3.62 3.90
CA ALA A 117 -8.51 -4.15 2.98
C ALA A 117 -8.85 -5.57 2.53
N LEU A 118 -9.27 -6.43 3.47
CA LEU A 118 -9.71 -7.79 3.17
C LEU A 118 -10.98 -7.78 2.29
N ASP A 119 -11.91 -6.87 2.55
CA ASP A 119 -13.10 -6.70 1.71
C ASP A 119 -12.75 -6.17 0.32
N TYR A 120 -11.78 -5.27 0.21
CA TYR A 120 -11.23 -4.81 -1.07
C TYR A 120 -10.65 -5.98 -1.86
N LEU A 121 -9.73 -6.75 -1.27
CA LEU A 121 -9.09 -7.89 -1.94
C LEU A 121 -10.08 -8.97 -2.40
N ARG A 122 -11.15 -9.22 -1.63
CA ARG A 122 -12.22 -10.14 -2.04
C ARG A 122 -12.97 -9.65 -3.28
N ARG A 123 -13.11 -8.34 -3.48
CA ARG A 123 -13.76 -7.77 -4.67
C ARG A 123 -12.84 -7.76 -5.88
N GLU A 124 -11.54 -7.58 -5.66
CA GLU A 124 -10.52 -7.56 -6.72
C GLU A 124 -10.04 -8.96 -7.15
N GLN A 125 -10.55 -10.03 -6.54
CA GLN A 125 -10.18 -11.38 -6.93
C GLN A 125 -10.80 -11.74 -8.28
N GLU A 126 -9.98 -12.25 -9.19
CA GLU A 126 -10.41 -12.74 -10.49
C GLU A 126 -11.26 -14.01 -10.35
N ALA A 127 -12.05 -14.31 -11.39
CA ALA A 127 -12.91 -15.50 -11.39
C ALA A 127 -12.12 -16.83 -11.30
N ASP A 128 -10.85 -16.85 -11.70
CA ASP A 128 -9.96 -18.00 -11.58
C ASP A 128 -9.25 -18.08 -10.21
N GLY A 129 -9.51 -17.11 -9.33
CA GLY A 129 -8.96 -17.01 -7.98
C GLY A 129 -7.65 -16.24 -7.88
N SER A 130 -7.10 -15.75 -8.99
CA SER A 130 -5.87 -14.95 -8.99
C SER A 130 -6.13 -13.47 -8.66
N TRP A 131 -5.04 -12.72 -8.43
CA TRP A 131 -5.07 -11.26 -8.33
C TRP A 131 -4.10 -10.64 -9.32
N TYR A 132 -4.51 -9.55 -9.96
CA TYR A 132 -3.67 -8.76 -10.85
C TYR A 132 -2.46 -8.16 -10.09
N GLY A 133 -1.27 -8.31 -10.66
CA GLY A 133 -0.05 -7.65 -10.19
C GLY A 133 0.21 -6.40 -11.02
N ARG A 134 0.01 -5.22 -10.44
CA ARG A 134 0.22 -3.95 -11.15
C ARG A 134 1.70 -3.65 -11.33
N TRP A 135 2.50 -3.91 -10.30
CA TRP A 135 3.91 -3.51 -10.23
C TRP A 135 4.90 -4.66 -10.42
N GLY A 136 4.41 -5.90 -10.44
CA GLY A 136 5.18 -7.08 -10.78
C GLY A 136 4.45 -7.95 -11.79
N VAL A 137 5.21 -8.65 -12.64
CA VAL A 137 4.64 -9.47 -13.72
C VAL A 137 4.16 -10.81 -13.17
N ASN A 138 2.88 -11.19 -13.24
CA ASN A 138 1.64 -10.41 -13.31
C ASN A 138 0.73 -11.06 -12.24
N TYR A 139 -0.13 -12.01 -12.65
CA TYR A 139 -1.01 -12.73 -11.73
C TYR A 139 -0.27 -13.57 -10.68
N ILE A 140 0.91 -14.11 -11.00
CA ILE A 140 1.76 -14.81 -10.00
C ILE A 140 2.20 -13.84 -8.91
N TYR A 141 2.63 -12.63 -9.29
CA TYR A 141 3.08 -11.62 -8.36
C TYR A 141 1.93 -11.08 -7.51
N GLY A 142 0.79 -10.74 -8.12
CA GLY A 142 -0.38 -10.27 -7.39
C GLY A 142 -0.91 -11.32 -6.42
N THR A 143 -1.05 -12.57 -6.88
CA THR A 143 -1.52 -13.68 -6.03
C THR A 143 -0.57 -13.97 -4.88
N TRP A 144 0.75 -14.01 -5.11
CA TRP A 144 1.74 -14.17 -4.03
C TRP A 144 1.65 -13.03 -3.00
N SER A 145 1.53 -11.79 -3.46
CA SER A 145 1.43 -10.61 -2.59
C SER A 145 0.20 -10.66 -1.69
N VAL A 146 -0.94 -11.11 -2.22
CA VAL A 146 -2.20 -11.22 -1.48
C VAL A 146 -2.21 -12.42 -0.52
N ILE A 147 -1.71 -13.58 -0.94
CA ILE A 147 -1.77 -14.81 -0.13
C ILE A 147 -0.72 -14.82 0.99
N SER A 148 0.39 -14.10 0.84
CA SER A 148 1.43 -14.02 1.87
C SER A 148 1.06 -13.08 3.03
N ALA A 149 0.11 -12.19 2.81
CA ALA A 149 -0.35 -11.18 3.77
C ALA A 149 -1.19 -11.77 4.91
#